data_AF-A0A3B8X8H2-F1
#
_entry.id   AF-A0A3B8X8H2-F1
#
_cell.length_a   1.000
_cell.length_b   1.000
_cell.length_c   1.000
_cell.angle_alpha   90.00
_cell.angle_beta   90.00
_cell.angle_gamma   90.00
#
_symmetry.space_group_name_H-M   'P 1'
#
loop_
_entity.id
_entity.type
_entity.pdbx_description
1 polymer ?
#
loop_
_entity_poly.entity_id
_entity_poly.type
_entity_poly.pdbx_seq_one_letter_code
_entity_poly.pdbx_strand_id
1 'polypeptide(L)'
;ADESEPGSAKDRYLMENSPHMLVEGAAIASFAIGGHAAWIYIRGEYDLPFEMLRDAIAEAHAKGYLGDHPFGTDYSLDVRLYRGHGAYICGEETALLESLEGKRAQPRSRPPFPAVKGAWGMPTAVNNVETLSTVPWIMRHGGAEYAKRGTEKSKGTRMVTVSGDVQKPG
;
A
#
# COMPACT_ATOMS: atom_id res chain seq x y z
N ALA A 1 3.29 -4.00 0.48
CA ALA A 1 2.67 -5.22 -0.06
C ALA A 1 3.61 -6.43 0.06
N ASP A 2 4.25 -6.62 1.22
CA ASP A 2 5.18 -7.74 1.42
C ASP A 2 4.47 -9.00 1.96
N GLU A 3 3.35 -8.86 2.69
CA GLU A 3 2.48 -9.95 3.21
C GLU A 3 3.20 -11.29 3.44
N SER A 4 4.25 -11.26 4.26
CA SER A 4 5.10 -12.42 4.48
C SER A 4 4.60 -13.35 5.61
N GLU A 5 3.58 -12.92 6.35
CA GLU A 5 2.97 -13.69 7.46
C GLU A 5 2.27 -14.97 6.97
N PRO A 6 2.59 -16.16 7.51
CA PRO A 6 1.93 -17.40 7.15
C PRO A 6 0.40 -17.33 7.33
N GLY A 7 -0.34 -17.73 6.30
CA GLY A 7 -1.80 -17.77 6.31
C GLY A 7 -2.49 -16.44 5.96
N SER A 8 -1.74 -15.35 5.75
CA SER A 8 -2.28 -14.09 5.21
C SER A 8 -2.24 -14.12 3.67
N ALA A 9 -3.37 -13.83 3.03
CA ALA A 9 -3.45 -13.70 1.57
C ALA A 9 -4.35 -12.53 1.13
N LYS A 10 -4.74 -11.66 2.07
CA LYS A 10 -5.64 -10.52 1.84
C LYS A 10 -5.02 -9.46 0.93
N ASP A 11 -3.74 -9.17 1.10
CA ASP A 11 -3.06 -8.14 0.30
C ASP A 11 -2.89 -8.66 -1.12
N ARG A 12 -2.48 -9.92 -1.27
CA ARG A 12 -2.43 -10.60 -2.58
C ARG A 12 -3.79 -10.56 -3.27
N TYR A 13 -4.86 -10.96 -2.58
CA TYR A 13 -6.21 -10.96 -3.12
C TYR A 13 -6.62 -9.58 -3.64
N LEU A 14 -6.36 -8.52 -2.86
CA LEU A 14 -6.66 -7.15 -3.27
C LEU A 14 -5.88 -6.72 -4.52
N MET A 15 -4.58 -7.04 -4.60
CA MET A 15 -3.75 -6.69 -5.74
C MET A 15 -4.13 -7.46 -7.02
N GLU A 16 -4.55 -8.72 -6.89
CA GLU A 16 -4.98 -9.53 -8.05
C GLU A 16 -6.41 -9.19 -8.51
N ASN A 17 -7.31 -8.81 -7.60
CA ASN A 17 -8.73 -8.61 -7.96
C ASN A 17 -9.12 -7.13 -8.12
N SER A 18 -8.35 -6.21 -7.55
CA SER A 18 -8.66 -4.77 -7.56
C SER A 18 -7.40 -3.90 -7.51
N PRO A 19 -6.43 -4.06 -8.43
CA PRO A 19 -5.17 -3.31 -8.39
C PRO A 19 -5.38 -1.78 -8.47
N HIS A 20 -6.35 -1.32 -9.29
CA HIS A 20 -6.71 0.09 -9.39
C HIS A 20 -7.16 0.71 -8.07
N MET A 21 -7.79 -0.06 -7.19
CA MET A 21 -8.25 0.42 -5.88
C MET A 21 -7.05 0.73 -4.97
N LEU A 22 -5.99 -0.08 -5.04
CA LEU A 22 -4.74 0.19 -4.33
C LEU A 22 -4.03 1.42 -4.92
N VAL A 23 -3.97 1.54 -6.25
CA VAL A 23 -3.34 2.68 -6.93
C VAL A 23 -4.05 4.00 -6.58
N GLU A 24 -5.39 4.04 -6.68
CA GLU A 24 -6.20 5.19 -6.27
C GLU A 24 -6.01 5.52 -4.79
N GLY A 25 -6.04 4.50 -3.92
CA GLY A 25 -5.83 4.68 -2.48
C GLY A 25 -4.46 5.24 -2.12
N ALA A 26 -3.40 4.76 -2.79
CA ALA A 26 -2.04 5.26 -2.61
C ALA A 26 -1.90 6.71 -3.08
N ALA A 27 -2.50 7.06 -4.23
CA ALA A 27 -2.52 8.42 -4.74
C ALA A 27 -3.24 9.39 -3.78
N ILE A 28 -4.45 9.03 -3.32
CA ILE A 28 -5.22 9.84 -2.36
C ILE A 28 -4.44 10.03 -1.06
N ALA A 29 -3.87 8.96 -0.52
CA ALA A 29 -3.12 9.02 0.73
C ALA A 29 -1.88 9.90 0.61
N SER A 30 -1.15 9.80 -0.51
CA SER A 30 0.01 10.65 -0.78
C SER A 30 -0.39 12.12 -0.90
N PHE A 31 -1.44 12.43 -1.65
CA PHE A 31 -1.98 13.79 -1.74
C PHE A 31 -2.40 14.35 -0.38
N ALA A 32 -3.08 13.55 0.46
CA ALA A 32 -3.56 13.97 1.77
C ALA A 32 -2.44 14.37 2.75
N ILE A 33 -1.25 13.80 2.61
CA ILE A 33 -0.07 14.14 3.42
C ILE A 33 0.86 15.16 2.74
N GLY A 34 0.47 15.71 1.58
CA GLY A 34 1.29 16.63 0.79
C GLY A 34 2.47 15.96 0.08
N GLY A 35 2.44 14.64 -0.10
CA GLY A 35 3.45 13.88 -0.81
C GLY A 35 3.21 13.84 -2.33
N HIS A 36 4.31 13.95 -3.09
CA HIS A 36 4.29 13.92 -4.56
C HIS A 36 4.52 12.53 -5.16
N ALA A 37 4.83 11.54 -4.33
CA ALA A 37 5.10 10.18 -4.78
C ALA A 37 4.68 9.15 -3.73
N ALA A 38 4.01 8.10 -4.18
CA ALA A 38 3.77 6.89 -3.41
C ALA A 38 4.59 5.72 -3.97
N TRP A 39 5.11 4.86 -3.10
CA TRP A 39 5.81 3.66 -3.48
C TRP A 39 5.04 2.42 -3.01
N ILE A 40 4.65 1.57 -3.95
CA ILE A 40 4.13 0.24 -3.67
C ILE A 40 5.32 -0.71 -3.64
N TYR A 41 5.78 -1.04 -2.43
CA TYR A 41 6.77 -2.09 -2.22
C TYR A 41 6.05 -3.45 -2.26
N ILE A 42 6.27 -4.24 -3.31
CA ILE A 42 5.70 -5.59 -3.47
C ILE A 42 6.77 -6.65 -3.26
N ARG A 43 6.44 -7.72 -2.53
CA ARG A 43 7.38 -8.83 -2.32
C ARG A 43 7.84 -9.46 -3.64
N GLY A 44 9.03 -10.04 -3.61
CA GLY A 44 9.66 -10.62 -4.80
C GLY A 44 8.90 -11.80 -5.39
N GLU A 45 8.17 -12.55 -4.58
CA GLU A 45 7.48 -13.79 -4.95
C GLU A 45 6.12 -13.56 -5.62
N TYR A 46 5.64 -12.32 -5.66
CA TYR A 46 4.34 -11.97 -6.24
C TYR A 46 4.51 -11.54 -7.70
N ASP A 47 4.74 -12.51 -8.60
CA ASP A 47 4.83 -12.26 -10.05
C ASP A 47 3.53 -11.70 -10.64
N LEU A 48 2.41 -12.41 -10.48
CA LEU A 48 1.13 -11.99 -11.04
C LEU A 48 0.64 -10.64 -10.47
N PRO A 49 0.61 -10.42 -9.14
CA PRO A 49 0.21 -9.12 -8.61
C PRO A 49 1.14 -7.97 -9.05
N PHE A 50 2.44 -8.24 -9.27
CA PHE A 50 3.37 -7.24 -9.79
C PHE A 50 3.00 -6.82 -11.21
N GLU A 51 2.76 -7.77 -12.11
CA GLU A 51 2.36 -7.48 -13.49
C GLU A 51 1.04 -6.70 -13.53
N MET A 52 0.04 -7.13 -12.74
CA MET A 52 -1.27 -6.46 -12.68
C MET A 52 -1.19 -5.03 -12.12
N LEU A 53 -0.37 -4.79 -11.09
CA LEU A 53 -0.15 -3.45 -10.56
C LEU A 53 0.62 -2.57 -11.53
N ARG A 54 1.64 -3.11 -12.21
CA ARG A 54 2.38 -2.37 -13.24
C ARG A 54 1.42 -1.90 -14.33
N ASP A 55 0.57 -2.79 -14.81
CA ASP A 55 -0.39 -2.47 -15.87
C ASP A 55 -1.44 -1.45 -15.38
N ALA A 56 -1.96 -1.61 -14.15
CA ALA A 56 -2.89 -0.65 -13.55
C ALA A 56 -2.27 0.75 -13.37
N ILE A 57 -1.01 0.85 -12.96
CA ILE A 57 -0.27 2.12 -12.87
C ILE A 57 -0.12 2.72 -14.27
N ALA A 58 0.30 1.93 -15.27
CA ALA A 58 0.44 2.40 -16.64
C ALA A 58 -0.89 2.92 -17.23
N GLU A 59 -2.00 2.23 -16.98
CA GLU A 59 -3.33 2.66 -17.36
C GLU A 59 -3.75 3.97 -16.69
N ALA A 60 -3.42 4.15 -15.41
CA ALA A 60 -3.69 5.40 -14.68
C ALA A 60 -2.86 6.57 -15.24
N HIS A 61 -1.60 6.34 -15.63
CA HIS A 61 -0.78 7.33 -16.32
C HIS A 61 -1.37 7.67 -17.69
N ALA A 62 -1.77 6.67 -18.48
CA ALA A 62 -2.34 6.88 -19.81
C ALA A 62 -3.64 7.70 -19.79
N LYS A 63 -4.41 7.61 -18.71
CA LYS A 63 -5.62 8.43 -18.47
C LYS A 63 -5.35 9.80 -17.85
N GLY A 64 -4.09 10.11 -17.53
CA GLY A 64 -3.70 11.36 -16.88
C GLY A 64 -4.15 11.47 -15.43
N TYR A 65 -4.33 10.34 -14.72
CA TYR A 65 -4.67 10.33 -13.28
C TYR A 65 -3.43 10.40 -12.38
N LEU A 66 -2.26 10.10 -12.94
CA LEU A 66 -0.95 10.14 -12.30
C LEU A 66 0.06 10.85 -13.22
N GLY A 67 1.15 11.34 -12.65
CA GLY A 67 2.25 11.99 -13.35
C GLY A 67 2.49 13.42 -12.86
N ASP A 68 3.05 14.25 -13.74
CA ASP A 68 3.41 15.64 -13.39
C ASP A 68 2.18 16.56 -13.25
N HIS A 69 1.12 16.28 -14.01
CA HIS A 69 -0.11 17.08 -14.05
C HIS A 69 -1.38 16.21 -13.98
N PRO A 70 -1.56 15.41 -12.91
CA PRO A 70 -2.72 14.54 -12.74
C PRO A 70 -4.01 15.37 -12.76
N PHE A 71 -5.01 14.89 -13.49
CA PHE A 71 -6.29 15.58 -13.73
C PHE A 71 -6.17 17.01 -14.29
N GLY A 72 -5.02 17.35 -14.90
CA GLY A 72 -4.74 18.70 -15.40
C GLY A 72 -4.41 19.73 -14.32
N THR A 73 -3.99 19.28 -13.13
CA THR A 73 -3.58 20.16 -12.03
C THR A 73 -2.08 20.46 -12.06
N ASP A 74 -1.64 21.52 -11.36
CA ASP A 74 -0.20 21.84 -11.20
C ASP A 74 0.47 21.06 -10.05
N TYR A 75 -0.22 20.06 -9.49
CA TYR A 75 0.28 19.25 -8.39
C TYR A 75 0.75 17.90 -8.90
N SER A 76 2.07 17.65 -8.92
CA SER A 76 2.60 16.36 -9.32
C SER A 76 2.26 15.27 -8.30
N LEU A 77 1.82 14.11 -8.80
CA LEU A 77 1.47 12.95 -7.99
C LEU A 77 1.72 11.68 -8.79
N ASP A 78 2.63 10.85 -8.31
CA ASP A 78 3.05 9.63 -8.99
C ASP A 78 2.94 8.40 -8.08
N VAL A 79 2.65 7.23 -8.65
CA VAL A 79 2.62 5.95 -7.92
C VAL A 79 3.61 5.01 -8.59
N ARG A 80 4.61 4.58 -7.83
CA ARG A 80 5.72 3.77 -8.32
C ARG A 80 5.69 2.38 -7.73
N LEU A 81 6.07 1.40 -8.52
CA LEU A 81 6.17 0.00 -8.09
C LEU A 81 7.64 -0.35 -7.82
N TYR A 82 7.92 -0.89 -6.64
CA TYR A 82 9.23 -1.43 -6.27
C TYR A 82 9.09 -2.90 -5.91
N ARG A 83 9.87 -3.76 -6.57
CA ARG A 83 9.86 -5.20 -6.32
C ARG A 83 10.99 -5.59 -5.35
N GLY A 84 10.61 -6.20 -4.24
CA GLY A 84 11.51 -6.73 -3.23
C GLY A 84 12.24 -7.99 -3.68
N HIS A 85 13.22 -8.44 -2.88
CA HIS A 85 14.10 -9.56 -3.20
C HIS A 85 13.91 -10.77 -2.26
N GLY A 86 12.67 -11.01 -1.81
CA GLY A 86 12.29 -12.23 -1.06
C GLY A 86 12.76 -12.29 0.39
N ALA A 87 12.82 -11.16 1.09
CA ALA A 87 13.25 -11.10 2.49
C ALA A 87 12.06 -10.82 3.42
N TYR A 88 11.67 -11.81 4.23
CA TYR A 88 10.57 -11.71 5.22
C TYR A 88 10.67 -10.46 6.12
N ILE A 89 11.91 -10.07 6.49
CA ILE A 89 12.16 -8.91 7.36
C ILE A 89 11.68 -7.59 6.74
N CYS A 90 11.54 -7.52 5.41
CA CYS A 90 10.98 -6.35 4.72
C CYS A 90 9.49 -6.14 5.01
N GLY A 91 8.82 -7.06 5.70
CA GLY A 91 7.49 -6.81 6.28
C GLY A 91 7.50 -5.81 7.44
N GLU A 92 8.65 -5.59 8.10
CA GLU A 92 8.81 -4.54 9.11
C GLU A 92 9.01 -3.18 8.45
N GLU A 93 8.32 -2.17 8.96
CA GLU A 93 8.24 -0.82 8.40
C GLU A 93 9.61 -0.19 8.08
N THR A 94 10.55 -0.21 9.02
CA THR A 94 11.85 0.45 8.83
C THR A 94 12.81 -0.37 7.97
N ALA A 95 12.73 -1.70 8.03
CA ALA A 95 13.47 -2.60 7.14
C ALA A 95 12.99 -2.46 5.69
N LEU A 96 11.68 -2.27 5.48
CA LEU A 96 11.10 -1.97 4.16
C LEU A 96 11.74 -0.71 3.57
N LEU A 97 11.88 0.36 4.37
CA LEU A 97 12.50 1.61 3.93
C LEU A 97 13.98 1.43 3.53
N GLU A 98 14.75 0.67 4.32
CA GLU A 98 16.14 0.36 3.96
C GLU A 98 16.23 -0.43 2.64
N SER A 99 15.34 -1.43 2.46
CA SER A 99 15.29 -2.18 1.22
C SER A 99 14.88 -1.31 0.03
N LEU A 100 13.91 -0.42 0.21
CA LEU A 100 13.46 0.52 -0.82
C LEU A 100 14.59 1.48 -1.23
N GLU A 101 15.45 1.86 -0.28
CA GLU A 101 16.66 2.66 -0.53
C GLU A 101 17.81 1.87 -1.16
N GLY A 102 17.61 0.58 -1.47
CA GLY A 102 18.63 -0.29 -2.07
C GLY A 102 19.68 -0.83 -1.09
N LYS A 103 19.43 -0.70 0.22
CA LYS A 103 20.31 -1.21 1.27
C LYS A 103 19.82 -2.58 1.73
N ARG A 104 20.64 -3.23 2.57
CA ARG A 104 20.21 -4.46 3.24
C ARG A 104 19.05 -4.12 4.19
N ALA A 105 17.99 -4.91 4.15
CA ALA A 105 16.79 -4.75 4.97
C ALA A 105 17.06 -5.00 6.46
N GLN A 106 17.71 -4.04 7.12
CA GLN A 106 17.98 -4.05 8.55
C GLN A 106 17.08 -3.01 9.21
N PRO A 107 16.23 -3.40 10.19
CA PRO A 107 15.39 -2.43 10.90
C PRO A 107 16.21 -1.28 11.49
N ARG A 108 15.69 -0.06 11.38
CA ARG A 108 16.29 1.13 11.99
C ARG A 108 15.89 1.21 13.46
N SER A 109 16.81 1.64 14.32
CA SER A 109 16.47 1.99 15.70
C SER A 109 15.52 3.19 15.72
N ARG A 110 14.48 3.11 16.57
CA ARG A 110 13.57 4.20 16.85
C ARG A 110 14.00 4.84 18.18
N PRO A 111 14.09 6.18 18.30
CA PRO A 111 13.88 7.24 17.30
C PRO A 111 15.07 7.45 16.33
N PRO A 112 14.87 8.12 15.16
CA PRO A 112 13.66 8.80 14.71
C PRO A 112 12.61 7.86 14.07
N PHE A 113 11.33 8.25 14.16
CA PHE A 113 10.23 7.52 13.50
C PHE A 113 10.13 7.85 12.00
N PRO A 114 9.65 6.92 11.16
CA PRO A 114 9.49 7.14 9.70
C PRO A 114 8.69 8.37 9.32
N ALA A 115 7.63 8.69 10.08
CA ALA A 115 6.81 9.87 9.88
C ALA A 115 7.60 11.20 9.97
N VAL A 116 8.75 11.19 10.64
CA VAL A 116 9.68 12.34 10.71
C VAL A 116 10.85 12.14 9.76
N LYS A 117 11.43 10.93 9.72
CA LYS A 117 12.60 10.59 8.92
C LYS A 117 12.53 9.13 8.44
N GLY A 118 11.90 8.93 7.28
CA GLY A 118 11.70 7.66 6.60
C GLY A 118 12.58 7.49 5.37
N ALA A 119 11.97 7.20 4.22
CA ALA A 119 12.66 6.94 2.96
C ALA A 119 13.49 8.15 2.52
N TRP A 120 14.77 7.92 2.19
CA TRP A 120 15.75 8.95 1.81
C TRP A 120 15.84 10.12 2.81
N GLY A 121 15.51 9.86 4.07
CA GLY A 121 15.49 10.88 5.12
C GLY A 121 14.30 11.84 5.07
N MET A 122 13.33 11.62 4.19
CA MET A 122 12.09 12.41 4.11
C MET A 122 11.00 11.84 5.04
N PRO A 123 10.04 12.66 5.51
CA PRO A 123 8.83 12.16 6.16
C PRO A 123 8.15 11.09 5.30
N THR A 124 7.88 9.91 5.86
CA THR A 124 7.26 8.80 5.11
C THR A 124 6.22 8.12 5.98
N ALA A 125 5.01 7.99 5.45
CA ALA A 125 3.95 7.19 6.05
C ALA A 125 3.91 5.81 5.39
N VAL A 126 4.16 4.75 6.16
CA VAL A 126 4.06 3.37 5.67
C VAL A 126 2.70 2.81 6.08
N ASN A 127 1.93 2.36 5.09
CA ASN A 127 0.59 1.79 5.30
C ASN A 127 0.47 0.44 4.61
N ASN A 128 -0.39 -0.42 5.17
CA ASN A 128 -0.72 -1.70 4.56
C ASN A 128 -1.63 -1.53 3.33
N VAL A 129 -1.59 -2.52 2.41
CA VAL A 129 -2.40 -2.55 1.18
C VAL A 129 -3.88 -2.42 1.47
N GLU A 130 -4.40 -3.17 2.44
CA GLU A 130 -5.81 -3.14 2.82
C GLU A 130 -6.24 -1.74 3.31
N THR A 131 -5.41 -1.10 4.12
CA THR A 131 -5.68 0.26 4.62
C THR A 131 -5.82 1.24 3.45
N LEU A 132 -4.85 1.25 2.53
CA LEU A 132 -4.89 2.14 1.37
C LEU A 132 -6.04 1.81 0.42
N SER A 133 -6.30 0.53 0.17
CA SER A 133 -7.40 0.10 -0.71
C SER A 133 -8.78 0.44 -0.14
N THR A 134 -8.89 0.68 1.18
CA THR A 134 -10.14 1.14 1.80
C THR A 134 -10.38 2.64 1.58
N VAL A 135 -9.33 3.44 1.35
CA VAL A 135 -9.41 4.90 1.24
C VAL A 135 -10.37 5.36 0.15
N PRO A 136 -10.37 4.83 -1.09
CA PRO A 136 -11.32 5.25 -2.13
C PRO A 136 -12.79 5.11 -1.71
N TRP A 137 -13.13 4.02 -1.02
CA TRP A 137 -14.48 3.81 -0.52
C TRP A 137 -14.83 4.84 0.55
N ILE A 138 -13.92 5.12 1.48
CA ILE A 138 -14.11 6.13 2.53
C ILE A 138 -14.28 7.53 1.92
N MET A 139 -13.47 7.89 0.91
CA MET A 139 -13.60 9.19 0.25
C MET A 139 -14.93 9.37 -0.46
N ARG A 140 -15.47 8.28 -1.04
CA ARG A 140 -16.74 8.31 -1.75
C ARG A 140 -17.97 8.34 -0.84
N HIS A 141 -17.93 7.67 0.30
CA HIS A 141 -19.10 7.49 1.18
C HIS A 141 -19.01 8.27 2.50
N GLY A 142 -17.83 8.81 2.83
CA GLY A 142 -17.56 9.53 4.07
C GLY A 142 -17.09 8.62 5.21
N GLY A 143 -16.19 9.16 6.05
CA GLY A 143 -15.64 8.43 7.20
C GLY A 143 -16.69 8.06 8.25
N ALA A 144 -17.75 8.87 8.40
CA ALA A 144 -18.86 8.55 9.30
C ALA A 144 -19.61 7.28 8.89
N GLU A 145 -19.81 7.05 7.58
CA GLU A 145 -20.44 5.83 7.08
C GLU A 145 -19.56 4.60 7.32
N TYR A 146 -18.25 4.73 7.13
CA TYR A 146 -17.32 3.64 7.44
C TYR A 146 -17.33 3.30 8.94
N ALA A 147 -17.40 4.32 9.79
CA ALA A 147 -17.41 4.20 11.26
C ALA A 147 -18.73 3.65 11.85
N LYS A 148 -19.79 3.49 11.04
CA LYS A 148 -21.01 2.78 11.48
C LYS A 148 -20.76 1.28 11.65
N ARG A 149 -19.73 0.73 11.02
CA ARG A 149 -19.36 -0.70 11.13
C ARG A 149 -18.34 -0.92 12.24
N GLY A 150 -18.36 -2.12 12.82
CA GLY A 150 -17.43 -2.53 13.87
C GLY A 150 -17.86 -2.08 15.27
N THR A 151 -16.92 -2.02 16.20
CA THR A 151 -17.15 -1.63 17.61
C THR A 151 -16.82 -0.15 17.84
N GLU A 152 -17.00 0.35 19.07
CA GLU A 152 -16.61 1.72 19.43
C GLU A 152 -15.12 1.99 19.17
N LYS A 153 -14.23 1.04 19.50
CA LYS A 153 -12.78 1.18 19.39
C LYS A 153 -12.19 0.58 18.11
N SER A 154 -12.98 -0.18 17.34
CA SER A 154 -12.52 -0.87 16.14
C SER A 154 -13.53 -0.67 15.02
N LYS A 155 -13.37 0.47 14.33
CA LYS A 155 -14.30 0.98 13.32
C LYS A 155 -13.98 0.42 11.94
N GLY A 156 -15.02 0.22 11.13
CA GLY A 156 -14.89 -0.24 9.75
C GLY A 156 -14.98 -1.75 9.59
N THR A 157 -14.33 -2.24 8.54
CA THR A 157 -14.29 -3.66 8.17
C THR A 157 -12.84 -4.14 8.10
N ARG A 158 -12.66 -5.46 8.17
CA ARG A 158 -11.36 -6.13 8.03
C ARG A 158 -11.50 -7.31 7.08
N MET A 159 -10.55 -7.47 6.17
CA MET A 159 -10.40 -8.68 5.37
C MET A 159 -9.72 -9.76 6.21
N VAL A 160 -10.37 -10.91 6.29
CA VAL A 160 -9.90 -12.08 7.05
C VAL A 160 -9.58 -13.18 6.06
N THR A 161 -8.44 -13.83 6.23
CA THR A 161 -8.07 -15.04 5.49
C THR A 161 -8.18 -16.23 6.43
N VAL A 162 -8.89 -17.26 6.01
CA VAL A 162 -9.07 -18.53 6.71
C VAL A 162 -8.26 -19.61 5.98
N SER A 163 -7.24 -20.12 6.66
CA SER A 163 -6.34 -21.15 6.14
C SER A 163 -6.10 -22.26 7.17
N GLY A 164 -5.51 -23.37 6.74
CA GLY A 164 -5.25 -24.54 7.59
C GLY A 164 -6.34 -25.61 7.49
N ASP A 165 -6.57 -26.34 8.58
CA ASP A 165 -7.51 -27.46 8.65
C ASP A 165 -8.95 -26.97 8.83
N VAL A 166 -9.52 -26.48 7.73
CA VAL A 166 -10.91 -26.00 7.65
C VAL A 166 -11.61 -26.59 6.44
N GLN A 167 -12.93 -26.78 6.53
CA GLN A 167 -13.71 -27.35 5.43
C GLN A 167 -13.75 -26.45 4.18
N LYS A 168 -13.66 -25.13 4.37
CA LYS A 168 -13.75 -24.12 3.29
C LYS A 168 -12.77 -22.98 3.56
N PRO A 169 -11.54 -23.05 3.02
CA PRO A 169 -10.57 -21.95 3.12
C PRO A 169 -10.98 -20.79 2.20
N GLY A 170 -10.50 -19.57 2.51
CA GLY A 170 -10.78 -18.36 1.74
C GLY A 170 -10.35 -17.08 2.45
#